data_AF-A0A3Q8XU90-F1
#
_entry.id   AF-A0A3Q8XU90-F1
#
_cell.length_a   1.000
_cell.length_b   1.000
_cell.length_c   1.000
_cell.angle_alpha   90.00
_cell.angle_beta   90.00
_cell.angle_gamma   90.00
#
_symmetry.space_group_name_H-M   'P 1'
#
loop_
_entity.id
_entity.type
_entity.pdbx_description
1 polymer ?
#
loop_
_entity_poly.entity_id
_entity_poly.type
_entity_poly.pdbx_seq_one_letter_code
_entity_poly.pdbx_strand_id
1 'polypeptide(L)'
;MADGVITTPSHNSPADGGIKYIPPHGGPAGATTTGAIEGIANEFRKAGLAGVRRIPYERALSKSANRLSCQGSRCWTSKQAVSGIGGSA
;
A
#
# COMPACT_ATOMS: atom_id res chain seq x y z
N MET A 1 5.44 -3.23 -14.80
CA MET A 1 4.06 -3.14 -14.27
C MET A 1 4.14 -2.85 -12.78
N ALA A 2 3.24 -2.02 -12.27
CA ALA A 2 3.13 -1.71 -10.85
C ALA A 2 1.68 -1.87 -10.42
N ASP A 3 1.44 -2.33 -9.20
CA ASP A 3 0.15 -2.40 -8.53
C ASP A 3 0.19 -1.61 -7.22
N GLY A 4 -0.87 -1.68 -6.42
CA GLY A 4 -0.96 -0.90 -5.19
C GLY A 4 -1.85 -1.52 -4.13
N VAL A 5 -1.59 -1.09 -2.89
CA VAL A 5 -2.45 -1.35 -1.73
C VAL A 5 -2.81 0.00 -1.12
N ILE A 6 -4.10 0.23 -0.87
CA ILE A 6 -4.60 1.44 -0.21
C ILE A 6 -5.15 1.06 1.17
N THR A 7 -4.64 1.71 2.21
CA THR A 7 -5.15 1.57 3.58
C THR A 7 -6.12 2.72 3.87
N THR A 8 -7.42 2.49 3.64
CA THR A 8 -8.48 3.45 3.95
C THR A 8 -9.84 2.76 4.09
N PRO A 9 -10.61 3.08 5.14
CA PRO A 9 -12.02 2.74 5.23
C PRO A 9 -12.90 3.73 4.42
N SER A 10 -12.31 4.63 3.64
CA SER A 10 -12.98 5.74 2.94
C SER A 10 -13.63 6.73 3.90
N HIS A 11 -14.93 6.55 4.18
CA HIS A 11 -15.75 7.48 4.96
C HIS A 11 -16.49 6.78 6.10
N ASN A 12 -16.09 5.54 6.42
CA ASN A 12 -16.62 4.85 7.59
C ASN A 12 -16.19 5.57 8.88
N SER A 13 -16.75 5.11 10.00
CA SER A 13 -16.47 5.67 11.31
C SER A 13 -14.96 5.67 11.65
N PRO A 14 -14.46 6.58 12.49
CA PRO A 14 -13.03 6.70 12.79
C PRO A 14 -12.36 5.45 13.37
N ALA A 15 -13.16 4.57 14.00
CA ALA A 15 -12.68 3.32 14.56
C ALA A 15 -12.47 2.23 13.49
N ASP A 16 -13.00 2.41 12.28
CA ASP A 16 -12.97 1.40 11.24
C ASP A 16 -11.66 1.47 10.45
N GLY A 17 -11.08 0.30 10.18
CA GLY A 17 -9.98 0.14 9.25
C GLY A 17 -10.44 -0.32 7.87
N GLY A 18 -9.58 -0.19 6.87
CA GLY A 18 -9.85 -0.74 5.54
C GLY A 18 -8.55 -0.94 4.75
N ILE A 19 -8.49 -2.01 3.97
CA ILE A 19 -7.38 -2.31 3.06
C ILE A 19 -7.94 -2.76 1.71
N LYS A 20 -7.41 -2.22 0.60
CA LYS A 20 -7.89 -2.49 -0.76
C LYS A 20 -6.73 -2.76 -1.70
N TYR A 21 -6.88 -3.73 -2.61
CA TYR A 21 -5.92 -4.01 -3.67
C TYR A 21 -6.28 -3.26 -4.96
N ILE A 22 -5.26 -2.67 -5.60
CA ILE A 22 -5.35 -1.94 -6.87
C ILE A 22 -4.43 -2.62 -7.89
N PRO A 23 -4.96 -3.43 -8.82
CA PRO A 23 -4.18 -4.08 -9.89
C PRO A 23 -3.54 -3.08 -10.87
N PRO A 24 -2.68 -3.53 -11.80
CA PRO A 24 -1.90 -2.65 -12.68
C PRO A 24 -2.69 -1.70 -13.58
N HIS A 25 -3.97 -1.95 -13.81
CA HIS A 25 -4.84 -1.04 -14.55
C HIS A 25 -5.34 0.14 -13.71
N GLY A 26 -5.02 0.21 -12.41
CA GLY A 26 -5.26 1.36 -11.54
C GLY A 26 -6.68 1.51 -10.98
N GLY A 27 -7.61 0.68 -11.42
CA GLY A 27 -8.99 0.62 -10.90
C GLY A 27 -9.13 -0.36 -9.72
N PRO A 28 -10.32 -0.46 -9.11
CA PRO A 28 -10.61 -1.48 -8.10
C PRO A 28 -10.38 -2.88 -8.65
N ALA A 29 -9.84 -3.78 -7.82
CA ALA A 29 -9.75 -5.19 -8.17
C ALA A 29 -11.15 -5.80 -8.43
N GLY A 30 -11.27 -6.61 -9.47
CA GLY A 30 -12.51 -7.33 -9.79
C GLY A 30 -12.78 -8.51 -8.84
N ALA A 31 -14.03 -8.99 -8.85
CA ALA A 31 -14.54 -10.00 -7.92
C ALA A 31 -13.71 -11.30 -7.88
N THR A 32 -13.21 -11.77 -9.04
CA THR A 32 -12.35 -12.95 -9.11
C THR A 32 -11.08 -12.78 -8.27
N THR A 33 -10.42 -11.63 -8.39
CA THR A 33 -9.19 -11.32 -7.64
C THR A 33 -9.49 -11.13 -6.16
N THR A 34 -10.53 -10.35 -5.82
CA THR A 34 -10.88 -10.10 -4.42
C THR A 34 -11.35 -11.36 -3.71
N GLY A 35 -12.10 -12.23 -4.38
CA GLY A 35 -12.54 -13.51 -3.84
C GLY A 35 -11.37 -14.46 -3.55
N ALA A 36 -10.37 -14.51 -4.45
CA ALA A 36 -9.15 -15.29 -4.20
C ALA A 36 -8.35 -14.74 -3.01
N ILE A 37 -8.18 -13.42 -2.91
CA ILE A 37 -7.50 -12.77 -1.78
C ILE A 37 -8.23 -13.06 -0.46
N GLU A 38 -9.56 -12.91 -0.44
CA GLU A 38 -10.39 -13.20 0.73
C GLU A 38 -10.24 -14.65 1.18
N GLY A 39 -10.36 -15.61 0.24
CA GLY A 39 -10.21 -17.03 0.53
C GLY A 39 -8.86 -17.35 1.16
N ILE A 40 -7.77 -16.90 0.54
CA ILE A 40 -6.40 -17.13 1.05
C ILE A 40 -6.20 -16.48 2.43
N ALA A 41 -6.67 -15.25 2.63
CA ALA A 41 -6.57 -14.56 3.91
C ALA A 41 -7.32 -15.31 5.03
N ASN A 42 -8.51 -15.83 4.72
CA ASN A 42 -9.29 -16.63 5.65
C ASN A 42 -8.64 -17.97 5.99
N GLU A 43 -7.99 -18.62 5.03
CA GLU A 43 -7.21 -19.84 5.31
C GLU A 43 -6.01 -19.55 6.22
N PHE A 44 -5.25 -18.48 5.98
CA PHE A 44 -4.19 -18.06 6.91
C PHE A 44 -4.75 -17.75 8.31
N ARG A 45 -5.92 -17.11 8.40
CA ARG A 45 -6.55 -16.81 9.69
C ARG A 45 -6.94 -18.09 10.44
N LYS A 46 -7.53 -19.07 9.77
CA LYS A 46 -7.88 -20.38 10.36
C LYS A 46 -6.66 -21.15 10.83
N ALA A 47 -5.55 -21.06 10.08
CA ALA A 47 -4.28 -21.70 10.41
C ALA A 47 -3.47 -20.95 11.48
N GLY A 48 -4.04 -19.99 12.21
CA GLY A 48 -3.32 -19.22 13.22
C GLY A 48 -2.15 -18.41 12.63
N LEU A 49 -2.28 -17.97 11.37
CA LEU A 49 -1.27 -17.26 10.59
C LEU A 49 -0.02 -18.10 10.24
N ALA A 50 -0.08 -19.42 10.40
CA ALA A 50 0.97 -20.32 9.92
C ALA A 50 1.19 -20.14 8.41
N GLY A 51 2.45 -19.94 8.00
CA GLY A 51 2.82 -19.67 6.60
C GLY A 51 2.82 -18.19 6.20
N VAL A 52 2.32 -17.27 7.05
CA VAL A 52 2.47 -15.83 6.79
C VAL A 52 3.93 -15.43 7.03
N ARG A 53 4.63 -15.06 5.96
CA ARG A 53 6.03 -14.59 6.04
C ARG A 53 6.06 -13.19 6.66
N ARG A 54 6.73 -13.06 7.80
CA ARG A 54 6.89 -11.78 8.53
C ARG A 54 8.35 -11.54 8.89
N ILE A 55 8.73 -10.27 8.95
CA ILE A 55 9.99 -9.80 9.53
C ILE A 55 9.67 -8.66 10.50
N PRO A 56 10.52 -8.41 11.52
CA PRO A 56 10.37 -7.22 12.37
C PRO A 56 10.35 -5.93 11.56
N TYR A 57 9.63 -4.92 12.03
CA TYR A 57 9.45 -3.65 11.33
C TYR A 57 10.78 -2.94 11.06
N GLU A 58 11.70 -2.97 12.02
CA GLU A 58 13.04 -2.40 11.91
C GLU A 58 13.86 -3.09 10.81
N ARG A 59 13.67 -4.41 10.65
CA ARG A 59 14.27 -5.16 9.55
C ARG A 59 13.63 -4.82 8.21
N ALA A 60 12.34 -4.52 8.17
CA ALA A 60 11.68 -4.05 6.95
C ALA A 60 12.16 -2.65 6.55
N LEU A 61 12.33 -1.73 7.51
CA LEU A 61 12.82 -0.37 7.28
C LEU A 61 14.27 -0.32 6.78
N SER A 62 15.11 -1.25 7.23
CA SER A 62 16.51 -1.35 6.76
C SER A 62 16.64 -1.98 5.37
N LYS A 63 15.56 -2.52 4.80
CA LYS A 63 15.52 -2.91 3.38
C LYS A 63 15.30 -1.68 2.52
N SER A 64 15.74 -1.76 1.26
CA SER A 64 15.59 -0.70 0.26
C SER A 64 14.12 -0.56 -0.16
N ALA A 65 13.31 0.10 0.68
CA ALA A 65 11.99 0.60 0.32
C ALA A 65 12.13 2.05 -0.15
N ASN A 66 11.64 2.36 -1.35
CA ASN A 66 11.62 3.73 -1.85
C ASN A 66 10.54 4.52 -1.12
N ARG A 67 10.95 5.45 -0.27
CA ARG A 67 10.04 6.41 0.35
C ARG A 67 9.87 7.62 -0.56
N LEU A 68 8.65 7.86 -0.99
CA LEU A 68 8.28 8.99 -1.82
C LEU A 68 7.46 9.99 -1.00
N SER A 69 7.69 11.27 -1.24
CA SER A 69 6.76 12.34 -0.87
C SER A 69 5.77 12.48 -2.02
N CYS A 70 4.48 12.41 -1.74
CA CYS A 70 3.43 12.54 -2.76
C CYS A 70 2.44 13.64 -2.39
N GLN A 71 2.08 14.47 -3.37
CA GLN A 71 1.01 15.45 -3.27
C GLN A 71 0.18 15.45 -4.56
N GLY A 72 -1.11 15.12 -4.44
CA GLY A 72 -1.96 14.86 -5.60
C GLY A 72 -1.41 13.71 -6.44
N SER A 73 -1.29 13.90 -7.75
CA SER A 73 -0.77 12.92 -8.70
C SER A 73 0.76 12.87 -8.80
N ARG A 74 1.47 13.73 -8.05
CA ARG A 74 2.93 13.84 -8.13
C ARG A 74 3.58 13.17 -6.93
N CYS A 75 4.61 12.38 -7.19
CA CYS A 75 5.46 11.75 -6.18
C CYS A 75 6.93 11.98 -6.52
N TRP A 76 7.75 12.24 -5.52
CA TRP A 76 9.17 12.50 -5.69
C TRP A 76 9.98 11.96 -4.51
N THR A 77 11.25 11.65 -4.77
CA THR A 77 12.22 11.29 -3.73
C THR A 77 12.74 12.52 -3.01
N SER A 78 13.32 12.37 -1.83
CA SER A 78 13.97 13.47 -1.10
C SER A 78 15.04 14.20 -1.92
N LYS A 79 15.73 13.50 -2.82
CA LYS A 79 16.73 14.09 -3.72
C LYS A 79 16.12 15.03 -4.77
N GLN A 80 14.88 14.77 -5.19
CA GLN A 80 14.14 15.59 -6.17
C GLN A 80 13.38 16.75 -5.52
N ALA A 81 13.10 16.69 -4.21
CA ALA A 81 12.43 17.77 -3.47
C ALA A 81 13.30 19.04 -3.38
N VAL A 82 14.62 18.89 -3.27
CA VAL A 82 15.56 19.99 -3.03
C VAL A 82 15.86 20.79 -4.31
N SER A 83 15.70 20.21 -5.49
CA SER A 83 15.94 20.88 -6.78
C SER A 83 14.79 21.79 -7.24
N GLY A 84 13.71 21.94 -6.45
CA GLY A 84 12.49 22.65 -6.86
C GLY A 84 12.15 23.95 -6.11
N ILE A 85 12.95 24.38 -5.12
CA ILE A 85 12.71 25.62 -4.35
C ILE A 85 13.49 26.81 -4.97
N GLY A 86 13.35 26.99 -6.28
CA GLY A 86 13.93 28.10 -7.02
C GLY A 86 13.06 28.44 -8.22
N GLY A 87 12.02 29.25 -8.00
CA GLY A 87 11.10 29.64 -9.06
C GLY A 87 9.97 30.58 -8.63
N SER A 88 10.32 31.87 -8.63
CA SER A 88 9.48 33.07 -8.80
C SER A 88 8.48 33.49 -7.72
N ALA A 89 8.71 34.76 -7.32
CA ALA A 89 7.88 35.76 -6.65
C ALA A 89 6.36 35.56 -6.61
#